data_AF-A0A8T5DQV5-F1
#
_entry.id   AF-A0A8T5DQV5-F1
#
_cell.length_a   1.000
_cell.length_b   1.000
_cell.length_c   1.000
_cell.angle_alpha   90.00
_cell.angle_beta   90.00
_cell.angle_gamma   90.00
#
_symmetry.space_group_name_H-M   'P 1'
#
loop_
_entity.id
_entity.type
_entity.pdbx_description
1 polymer ?
#
loop_
_entity_poly.entity_id
_entity_poly.type
_entity_poly.pdbx_seq_one_letter_code
_entity_poly.pdbx_strand_id
1 'polypeptide(L)'
;MCKNVKALNTSMIFTALLVMFMTIFSELNSGFKGFLKELTGHHWATKSVVTFVFFFLVYFLLRNSKSNLKVEDFKTSFVMVKISTFAILFFYLWHYFV
;
A
#
# COMPACT_ATOMS: atom_id res chain seq x y z
N MET A 1 -1.21 -27.61 -1.15
CA MET A 1 -0.16 -26.57 -1.10
C MET A 1 -0.65 -25.36 -1.89
N CYS A 2 -1.03 -24.25 -1.24
CA CYS A 2 -1.55 -23.08 -1.94
C CYS A 2 -0.41 -22.41 -2.73
N LYS A 3 -0.32 -22.75 -4.01
CA LYS A 3 0.46 -21.98 -4.99
C LYS A 3 -0.09 -20.54 -4.92
N ASN A 4 0.79 -19.55 -4.77
CA ASN A 4 0.51 -18.10 -4.79
C ASN A 4 0.35 -17.39 -3.43
N VAL A 5 0.51 -18.08 -2.29
CA VAL A 5 0.47 -17.42 -0.95
C VAL A 5 1.55 -16.34 -0.82
N LYS A 6 2.77 -16.59 -1.31
CA LYS A 6 3.85 -15.59 -1.32
C LYS A 6 3.53 -14.38 -2.18
N ALA A 7 3.05 -14.61 -3.40
CA ALA A 7 2.66 -13.52 -4.29
C ALA A 7 1.62 -12.62 -3.61
N LEU A 8 0.62 -13.23 -2.95
CA LEU A 8 -0.39 -12.50 -2.19
C LEU A 8 0.23 -11.71 -1.03
N ASN A 9 1.00 -12.38 -0.16
CA ASN A 9 1.62 -11.78 1.02
C ASN A 9 2.52 -10.59 0.64
N THR A 10 3.34 -10.75 -0.38
CA THR A 10 4.23 -9.69 -0.89
C THR A 10 3.41 -8.54 -1.50
N SER A 11 2.36 -8.83 -2.26
CA SER A 11 1.48 -7.78 -2.82
C SER A 11 0.82 -6.95 -1.73
N MET A 12 0.37 -7.59 -0.64
CA MET A 12 -0.20 -6.89 0.51
C MET A 12 0.82 -5.93 1.16
N ILE A 13 2.06 -6.40 1.39
CA ILE A 13 3.13 -5.58 1.98
C ILE A 13 3.41 -4.34 1.14
N PHE A 14 3.69 -4.54 -0.16
CA PHE A 14 4.03 -3.43 -1.04
C PHE A 14 2.86 -2.47 -1.23
N THR A 15 1.62 -2.97 -1.28
CA THR A 15 0.44 -2.11 -1.38
C THR A 15 0.24 -1.28 -0.11
N ALA A 16 0.44 -1.85 1.08
CA ALA A 16 0.34 -1.11 2.34
C ALA A 16 1.39 0.01 2.43
N LEU A 17 2.63 -0.28 2.02
CA LEU A 17 3.69 0.73 1.93
C LEU A 17 3.34 1.83 0.93
N LEU A 18 2.85 1.47 -0.25
CA LEU A 18 2.44 2.44 -1.28
C LEU A 18 1.32 3.36 -0.77
N VAL A 19 0.30 2.81 -0.10
CA VAL A 19 -0.78 3.59 0.53
C VAL A 19 -0.20 4.59 1.52
N MET A 20 0.69 4.14 2.41
CA MET A 20 1.35 4.98 3.40
C MET A 20 2.13 6.13 2.74
N PHE A 21 3.00 5.82 1.78
CA PHE A 21 3.80 6.82 1.09
C PHE A 21 2.93 7.82 0.32
N MET A 22 1.97 7.37 -0.49
CA MET A 22 1.10 8.27 -1.24
C MET A 22 0.25 9.15 -0.33
N THR A 23 -0.20 8.62 0.81
CA THR A 23 -1.00 9.37 1.77
C THR A 23 -0.19 10.51 2.38
N ILE A 24 0.95 10.18 2.99
CA ILE A 24 1.83 11.17 3.63
C ILE A 24 2.36 12.17 2.60
N PHE A 25 2.87 11.68 1.46
CA PHE A 25 3.47 12.54 0.44
C PHE A 25 2.47 13.52 -0.18
N SER A 26 1.20 13.13 -0.34
CA SER A 26 0.16 14.03 -0.84
C SER A 26 -0.24 15.14 0.13
N GLU A 27 0.03 14.98 1.42
CA GLU A 27 -0.18 16.06 2.39
C GLU A 27 1.02 17.01 2.41
N LEU A 28 2.24 16.48 2.19
CA LEU A 28 3.47 17.27 2.16
C LEU A 28 3.71 18.02 0.83
N ASN A 29 3.11 17.57 -0.28
CA ASN A 29 3.34 18.14 -1.60
C ASN A 29 2.02 18.45 -2.32
N SER A 30 1.69 19.74 -2.41
CA SER A 30 0.48 20.23 -3.06
C SER A 30 0.43 19.93 -4.57
N GLY A 31 1.56 19.96 -5.25
CA GLY A 31 1.67 19.61 -6.68
C GLY A 31 1.34 18.13 -6.92
N PHE A 32 1.89 17.23 -6.11
CA PHE A 32 1.55 15.81 -6.17
C PHE A 32 0.06 15.56 -5.85
N LYS A 33 -0.49 16.25 -4.84
CA LYS A 33 -1.92 16.17 -4.52
C LYS A 33 -2.79 16.66 -5.68
N GLY A 34 -2.38 17.75 -6.35
CA GLY A 34 -3.00 18.30 -7.54
C GLY A 34 -3.00 17.31 -8.70
N PHE A 35 -1.84 16.75 -9.03
CA PHE A 35 -1.69 15.70 -10.04
C PHE A 35 -2.62 14.50 -9.77
N LEU A 36 -2.68 14.02 -8.53
CA LEU A 36 -3.60 12.95 -8.17
C LEU A 36 -5.06 13.37 -8.39
N LYS A 37 -5.42 14.62 -8.07
CA LYS A 37 -6.78 15.13 -8.28
C LYS A 37 -7.12 15.22 -9.78
N GLU A 38 -6.19 15.62 -10.64
CA GLU A 38 -6.42 15.76 -12.09
C GLU A 38 -6.79 14.43 -12.78
N LEU A 39 -6.28 13.30 -12.29
CA LEU A 39 -6.51 11.99 -12.91
C LEU A 39 -7.94 11.44 -12.76
N THR A 40 -8.61 11.69 -11.63
CA THR A 40 -9.96 11.15 -11.34
C THR A 40 -10.94 12.18 -10.78
N GLY A 41 -10.55 13.46 -10.74
CA GLY A 41 -11.28 14.54 -10.09
C GLY A 41 -11.04 14.62 -8.57
N HIS A 42 -10.60 13.54 -7.92
CA HIS A 42 -10.38 13.48 -6.49
C HIS A 42 -9.11 12.70 -6.13
N HIS A 43 -8.20 13.32 -5.39
CA HIS A 43 -6.91 12.71 -5.02
C HIS A 43 -7.06 11.42 -4.18
N TRP A 44 -8.12 11.30 -3.36
CA TRP A 44 -8.40 10.08 -2.60
C TRP A 44 -8.88 8.93 -3.48
N ALA A 45 -9.71 9.22 -4.49
CA ALA A 45 -10.17 8.23 -5.46
C ALA A 45 -9.00 7.72 -6.32
N THR A 46 -8.13 8.62 -6.81
CA THR A 46 -6.93 8.22 -7.57
C THR A 46 -6.03 7.30 -6.77
N LYS A 47 -5.78 7.58 -5.48
CA LYS A 47 -5.00 6.68 -4.62
C LYS A 47 -5.62 5.28 -4.58
N SER A 48 -6.95 5.16 -4.41
CA SER A 48 -7.64 3.86 -4.39
C SER A 48 -7.52 3.09 -5.71
N VAL A 49 -7.63 3.79 -6.85
CA VAL A 49 -7.44 3.16 -8.17
C VAL A 49 -5.99 2.69 -8.35
N VAL A 50 -5.03 3.55 -8.03
CA VAL A 50 -3.60 3.24 -8.14
C VAL A 50 -3.22 2.07 -7.24
N THR A 51 -3.70 2.02 -5.99
CA THR A 51 -3.39 0.93 -5.06
C THR A 51 -4.02 -0.38 -5.49
N PHE A 52 -5.24 -0.35 -6.02
CA PHE A 52 -5.91 -1.52 -6.58
C PHE A 52 -5.12 -2.08 -7.76
N VAL A 53 -4.82 -1.26 -8.76
CA VAL A 53 -4.03 -1.68 -9.95
C VAL A 53 -2.66 -2.19 -9.53
N PHE A 54 -1.98 -1.49 -8.63
CA PHE A 54 -0.66 -1.86 -8.14
C PHE A 54 -0.66 -3.20 -7.40
N PHE A 55 -1.66 -3.47 -6.57
CA PHE A 55 -1.80 -4.76 -5.90
C PHE A 55 -1.85 -5.91 -6.91
N PHE A 56 -2.71 -5.80 -7.94
CA PHE A 56 -2.81 -6.82 -8.97
C PHE A 56 -1.53 -6.92 -9.80
N LEU A 57 -0.90 -5.79 -10.11
CA LEU A 57 0.39 -5.77 -10.82
C LEU A 57 1.45 -6.59 -10.07
N VAL A 58 1.66 -6.32 -8.78
CA VAL A 58 2.64 -7.06 -7.96
C VAL A 58 2.25 -8.53 -7.85
N TYR A 59 0.96 -8.83 -7.68
CA TYR A 59 0.48 -10.21 -7.59
C TYR A 59 0.77 -10.99 -8.88
N PHE A 60 0.40 -10.43 -10.04
CA PHE A 60 0.58 -11.09 -11.32
C PHE A 60 2.06 -11.27 -11.68
N LEU A 61 2.91 -10.30 -11.34
CA LEU A 61 4.36 -10.42 -11.53
C LEU A 61 4.96 -11.56 -10.70
N LEU A 62 4.44 -11.80 -9.49
CA LEU A 62 4.98 -12.78 -8.55
C LEU A 62 4.24 -14.12 -8.54
N ARG A 63 3.10 -14.25 -9.24
CA ARG A 63 2.23 -15.45 -9.18
C ARG A 63 2.96 -16.75 -9.55
N ASN A 64 3.93 -16.69 -10.45
CA ASN A 64 4.67 -17.87 -10.90
C ASN A 64 5.88 -18.20 -10.01
N SER A 65 6.13 -17.43 -8.96
CA SER A 65 7.22 -17.68 -8.02
C SER A 65 6.93 -18.94 -7.22
N LYS A 66 7.80 -19.95 -7.33
CA LYS A 66 7.74 -21.16 -6.50
C LYS A 66 8.03 -20.77 -5.05
N SER A 67 7.11 -21.06 -4.14
CA SER A 67 7.32 -20.81 -2.71
C SER A 67 6.59 -21.81 -1.84
N ASN A 68 7.22 -22.19 -0.74
CA ASN A 68 6.66 -23.05 0.32
C ASN A 68 6.17 -22.23 1.52
N LEU A 69 5.63 -21.01 1.32
CA LEU A 69 5.15 -20.22 2.46
C LEU A 69 3.94 -20.90 3.13
N LYS A 70 4.00 -20.93 4.45
CA LYS A 70 2.93 -21.35 5.35
C LYS A 70 2.07 -20.14 5.74
N VAL A 71 0.89 -20.41 6.30
CA VAL A 71 -0.02 -19.36 6.80
C VAL A 71 0.65 -18.51 7.90
N GLU A 72 1.55 -19.11 8.68
CA GLU A 72 2.36 -18.42 9.70
C GLU A 72 3.22 -17.28 9.12
N ASP A 73 3.55 -17.33 7.82
CA ASP A 73 4.38 -16.33 7.14
C ASP A 73 3.62 -15.04 6.79
N PHE A 74 2.29 -15.00 7.00
CA PHE A 74 1.52 -13.75 6.92
C PHE A 74 1.81 -12.81 8.10
N LYS A 75 2.51 -13.28 9.15
CA LYS A 75 2.90 -12.40 10.28
C LYS A 75 3.62 -11.15 9.80
N THR A 76 4.47 -11.26 8.78
CA THR A 76 5.20 -10.12 8.21
C THR A 76 4.27 -9.12 7.54
N SER A 77 3.28 -9.54 6.73
CA SER A 77 2.34 -8.59 6.14
C SER A 77 1.49 -7.89 7.19
N PHE A 78 1.02 -8.62 8.21
CA PHE A 78 0.31 -8.01 9.33
C PHE A 78 1.15 -6.97 10.07
N VAL A 79 2.44 -7.25 10.31
CA VAL A 79 3.35 -6.29 10.94
C VAL A 79 3.52 -5.06 10.06
N MET A 80 3.73 -5.23 8.75
CA MET A 80 3.91 -4.10 7.82
C MET A 80 2.64 -3.26 7.69
N VAL A 81 1.46 -3.87 7.61
CA VAL A 81 0.17 -3.15 7.61
C VAL A 81 0.01 -2.32 8.89
N LYS A 82 0.34 -2.88 10.05
CA LYS A 82 0.32 -2.14 11.32
C LYS A 82 1.28 -0.95 11.29
N ILE A 83 2.53 -1.16 10.86
CA ILE A 83 3.53 -0.09 10.75
C ILE A 83 3.01 1.02 9.83
N SER A 84 2.53 0.67 8.63
CA SER A 84 1.96 1.64 7.68
C SER A 84 0.78 2.41 8.27
N THR A 85 -0.10 1.73 9.00
CA THR A 85 -1.26 2.35 9.66
C THR A 85 -0.82 3.34 10.73
N PHE A 86 0.07 2.91 11.63
CA PHE A 86 0.56 3.78 12.70
C PHE A 86 1.38 4.95 12.16
N ALA A 87 2.15 4.77 11.09
CA ALA A 87 2.87 5.86 10.43
C ALA A 87 1.92 6.92 9.86
N ILE A 88 0.85 6.51 9.18
CA ILE A 88 -0.18 7.43 8.68
C ILE A 88 -0.86 8.15 9.85
N LEU A 89 -1.28 7.42 10.89
CA LEU A 89 -1.93 7.99 12.06
C LEU A 89 -1.04 9.01 12.77
N PHE A 90 0.20 8.63 13.08
CA PHE A 90 1.16 9.51 13.72
C PHE A 90 1.44 10.74 12.87
N PHE A 91 1.60 10.58 11.55
CA PHE A 91 1.76 11.70 10.65
C PHE A 91 0.58 12.69 10.75
N TYR A 92 -0.66 12.23 10.70
CA TYR A 92 -1.82 13.12 10.82
C TYR A 92 -1.92 13.77 12.20
N LEU A 93 -1.64 13.03 13.28
CA LEU A 93 -1.61 13.59 14.63
C LEU A 93 -0.55 14.69 14.74
N TRP A 94 0.67 14.43 14.27
CA TRP A 94 1.74 15.41 14.28
C TRP A 94 1.41 16.62 13.40
N HIS A 95 1.04 16.39 12.14
CA HIS A 95 0.91 17.44 11.14
C HIS A 95 -0.24 18.44 11.40
N TYR A 96 -1.29 18.02 12.11
CA TYR A 96 -2.46 18.86 12.36
C TYR A 96 -2.60 19.33 13.80
N PHE A 97 -1.93 18.72 14.78
CA PHE A 97 -2.02 19.12 16.20
C PHE A 97 -0.73 19.73 16.76
N VAL A 98 0.40 19.66 16.04
CA VAL A 98 1.68 20.27 16.42
C VAL A 98 2.14 21.21 15.32
#